data_AF-A0A7X1KPC4-F1
#
_entry.id   AF-A0A7X1KPC4-F1
#
_cell.length_a   1.000
_cell.length_b   1.000
_cell.length_c   1.000
_cell.angle_alpha   90.00
_cell.angle_beta   90.00
_cell.angle_gamma   90.00
#
_symmetry.space_group_name_H-M   'P 1'
#
loop_
_entity.id
_entity.type
_entity.pdbx_description
1 polymer ?
#
loop_
_entity_poly.entity_id
_entity_poly.type
_entity_poly.pdbx_seq_one_letter_code
_entity_poly.pdbx_strand_id
1 'polypeptide(L)'
;MPLTLMAPFDQTDTPDTALPVPAPAKARHRTLRSALADGCYIALRSATFVASSYLMVLGLPLVFALALSGGNPDALFAHLANLAERFLAADLTRRAGFLGEVKLTGLGLATLVVAWRLPRFIRDVERELSGDKA
;
A
#
# COMPACT_ATOMS: atom_id res chain seq x y z
N MET A 1 30.52 -48.58 -46.95
CA MET A 1 31.58 -47.61 -46.59
C MET A 1 31.77 -46.68 -47.79
N PRO A 2 31.85 -45.34 -47.65
CA PRO A 2 32.48 -44.59 -46.54
C PRO A 2 31.49 -43.68 -45.78
N LEU A 3 31.52 -43.55 -44.45
CA LEU A 3 32.50 -42.99 -43.49
C LEU A 3 32.17 -41.54 -43.10
N THR A 4 31.57 -41.44 -41.91
CA THR A 4 31.79 -40.49 -40.82
C THR A 4 32.68 -39.27 -41.10
N LEU A 5 32.15 -38.08 -40.79
CA LEU A 5 32.96 -36.98 -40.26
C LEU A 5 32.30 -36.42 -39.00
N MET A 6 32.51 -37.15 -37.91
CA MET A 6 32.45 -36.61 -36.56
C MET A 6 33.72 -35.78 -36.38
N ALA A 7 33.61 -34.47 -36.21
CA ALA A 7 34.77 -33.63 -35.91
C ALA A 7 35.16 -33.85 -34.42
N PRO A 8 36.37 -34.35 -34.13
CA PRO A 8 36.81 -34.69 -32.77
C PRO A 8 37.86 -33.68 -32.31
N PHE A 9 37.43 -32.54 -31.77
CA PHE A 9 38.24 -31.59 -31.00
C PHE A 9 37.21 -30.80 -30.16
N ASP A 10 37.16 -30.80 -28.84
CA ASP A 10 38.21 -30.91 -27.85
C ASP A 10 37.52 -31.20 -26.51
N GLN A 11 37.68 -32.42 -26.00
CA GLN A 11 37.35 -32.71 -24.62
C GLN A 11 38.45 -32.11 -23.75
N THR A 12 38.28 -30.85 -23.34
CA THR A 12 39.04 -30.31 -22.22
C THR A 12 38.36 -30.73 -20.94
N ASP A 13 38.66 -31.94 -20.47
CA ASP A 13 38.64 -32.24 -19.04
C ASP A 13 39.69 -31.33 -18.38
N THR A 14 39.28 -30.15 -17.92
CA THR A 14 39.99 -29.45 -16.85
C THR A 14 39.34 -29.84 -15.53
N PRO A 15 40.01 -30.62 -14.67
CA PRO A 15 39.54 -30.84 -13.31
C PRO A 15 39.56 -29.50 -12.55
N ASP A 16 38.45 -29.20 -11.88
CA ASP A 16 38.32 -28.27 -10.74
C ASP A 16 39.36 -27.14 -10.63
N THR A 17 39.18 -26.04 -11.35
CA THR A 17 39.50 -24.69 -10.81
C THR A 17 38.75 -23.59 -11.56
N ALA A 18 37.41 -23.64 -11.58
CA ALA A 18 36.64 -22.44 -11.90
C ALA A 18 36.80 -21.46 -10.72
N LEU A 19 37.79 -20.57 -10.82
CA LEU A 19 37.91 -19.39 -9.96
C LEU A 19 36.54 -18.71 -9.88
N PRO A 20 36.08 -18.26 -8.69
CA PRO A 20 34.83 -17.54 -8.58
C PRO A 20 34.98 -16.23 -9.36
N VAL A 21 34.40 -16.18 -10.56
CA VAL A 21 34.31 -14.95 -11.35
C VAL A 21 33.47 -13.99 -10.49
N PRO A 22 34.05 -12.87 -9.99
CA PRO A 22 33.25 -11.90 -9.28
C PRO A 22 32.20 -11.39 -10.26
N ALA A 23 30.92 -11.65 -9.95
CA ALA A 23 29.80 -11.19 -10.78
C ALA A 23 30.02 -9.71 -11.14
N PRO A 24 29.90 -9.32 -12.43
CA PRO A 24 30.31 -8.00 -12.86
C PRO A 24 29.51 -6.95 -12.08
N ALA A 25 30.19 -5.95 -11.50
CA ALA A 25 29.55 -4.90 -10.69
C ALA A 25 28.32 -4.27 -11.39
N LYS A 26 28.29 -4.25 -12.73
CA LYS A 26 27.15 -3.82 -13.55
C LYS A 26 25.87 -4.66 -13.33
N ALA A 27 25.99 -5.97 -13.13
CA ALA A 27 24.85 -6.83 -12.78
C ALA A 27 24.29 -6.46 -11.40
N ARG A 28 25.17 -6.16 -10.43
CA ARG A 28 24.80 -5.69 -9.09
C ARG A 28 24.16 -4.31 -9.09
N HIS A 29 24.62 -3.39 -9.94
CA HIS A 29 23.97 -2.08 -10.10
C HIS A 29 22.59 -2.18 -10.75
N ARG A 30 22.38 -3.14 -11.66
CA ARG A 30 21.06 -3.41 -12.27
C ARG A 30 20.08 -3.95 -11.25
N THR A 31 20.51 -4.86 -10.37
CA THR A 31 19.66 -5.44 -9.31
C THR A 31 19.34 -4.43 -8.20
N LEU A 32 20.27 -3.52 -7.85
CA LEU A 32 20.00 -2.45 -6.89
C LEU A 32 19.02 -1.41 -7.46
N ARG A 33 19.15 -1.05 -8.73
CA ARG A 33 18.22 -0.14 -9.40
C ARG A 33 16.82 -0.73 -9.53
N SER A 34 16.70 -2.02 -9.84
CA SER A 34 15.39 -2.70 -9.86
C SER A 34 14.79 -2.78 -8.46
N ALA A 35 15.58 -3.13 -7.44
CA ALA A 35 15.09 -3.16 -6.05
C ALA A 35 14.62 -1.78 -5.55
N LEU A 36 15.31 -0.69 -5.93
CA LEU A 36 14.87 0.67 -5.63
C LEU A 36 13.60 1.05 -6.39
N ALA A 37 13.47 0.63 -7.64
CA ALA A 37 12.26 0.87 -8.44
C ALA A 37 11.06 0.11 -7.84
N ASP A 38 11.24 -1.15 -7.45
CA ASP A 38 10.21 -1.97 -6.81
C ASP A 38 9.82 -1.38 -5.44
N GLY A 39 10.80 -0.93 -4.65
CA GLY A 39 10.56 -0.25 -3.39
C GLY A 39 9.78 1.07 -3.57
N CYS A 40 10.14 1.86 -4.59
CA CYS A 40 9.43 3.09 -4.93
C CYS A 40 7.98 2.79 -5.36
N TYR A 41 7.78 1.74 -6.17
CA TYR A 41 6.46 1.30 -6.58
C TYR A 41 5.60 0.87 -5.38
N ILE A 42 6.12 0.03 -4.48
CA ILE A 42 5.41 -0.40 -3.26
C ILE A 42 5.08 0.81 -2.38
N ALA A 43 6.02 1.74 -2.21
CA ALA A 43 5.80 2.97 -1.44
C ALA A 43 4.67 3.82 -2.06
N LEU A 44 4.67 4.02 -3.37
CA LEU A 44 3.63 4.80 -4.04
C LEU A 44 2.27 4.09 -3.97
N ARG A 45 2.24 2.77 -4.20
CA ARG A 45 1.03 1.96 -4.15
C ARG A 45 0.45 1.93 -2.74
N SER A 46 1.28 1.72 -1.71
CA SER A 46 0.87 1.79 -0.31
C SER A 46 0.40 3.20 0.08
N ALA A 47 1.05 4.26 -0.39
CA ALA A 47 0.58 5.62 -0.17
C ALA A 47 -0.81 5.85 -0.77
N THR A 48 -1.07 5.41 -2.00
CA THR A 48 -2.42 5.50 -2.59
C THR A 48 -3.46 4.67 -1.81
N PHE A 49 -3.07 3.52 -1.26
CA PHE A 49 -3.91 2.72 -0.40
C PHE A 49 -4.27 3.43 0.90
N VAL A 50 -3.28 4.01 1.59
CA VAL A 50 -3.49 4.76 2.83
C VAL A 50 -4.33 6.01 2.57
N ALA A 51 -4.00 6.79 1.53
CA ALA A 51 -4.73 8.00 1.17
C ALA A 51 -6.21 7.70 0.87
N SER A 52 -6.49 6.68 0.05
CA SER A 52 -7.86 6.28 -0.26
C SER A 52 -8.61 5.71 0.96
N SER A 53 -7.92 4.99 1.84
CA SER A 53 -8.52 4.48 3.08
C SER A 53 -8.85 5.63 4.04
N TYR A 54 -7.98 6.63 4.14
CA TYR A 54 -8.23 7.84 4.94
C TYR A 54 -9.42 8.65 4.40
N LEU A 55 -9.50 8.79 3.06
CA LEU A 55 -10.65 9.38 2.39
C LEU A 55 -11.95 8.61 2.68
N MET A 56 -11.93 7.28 2.77
CA MET A 56 -13.12 6.52 3.18
C MET A 56 -13.48 6.77 4.65
N VAL A 57 -12.50 6.70 5.55
CA VAL A 57 -12.72 6.84 7.01
C VAL A 57 -13.24 8.23 7.36
N LEU A 58 -12.74 9.29 6.71
CA LEU A 58 -13.20 10.67 6.97
C LEU A 58 -14.33 11.11 6.03
N GLY A 59 -14.28 10.69 4.77
CA GLY A 59 -15.25 11.08 3.76
C GLY A 59 -16.60 10.41 3.97
N LEU A 60 -16.66 9.16 4.46
CA LEU A 60 -17.94 8.50 4.70
C LEU A 60 -18.77 9.19 5.79
N PRO A 61 -18.22 9.53 6.98
CA PRO A 61 -18.92 10.36 7.96
C PRO A 61 -19.33 11.73 7.40
N LEU A 62 -18.46 12.37 6.61
CA LEU A 62 -18.73 13.68 6.01
C LEU A 62 -19.92 13.60 5.04
N VAL A 63 -19.91 12.64 4.11
CA VAL A 63 -20.99 12.42 3.14
C VAL A 63 -22.28 12.02 3.86
N PHE A 64 -22.19 11.20 4.90
CA PHE A 64 -23.34 10.83 5.73
C PHE A 64 -23.96 12.06 6.42
N ALA A 65 -23.14 12.92 7.03
CA ALA A 65 -23.63 14.15 7.65
C ALA A 65 -24.22 15.12 6.62
N LEU A 66 -23.61 15.23 5.43
CA LEU A 66 -24.15 16.03 4.33
C LEU A 66 -25.49 15.47 3.83
N ALA A 67 -25.64 14.14 3.76
CA ALA A 67 -26.89 13.50 3.40
C ALA A 67 -27.99 13.76 4.45
N LEU A 68 -27.67 13.66 5.75
CA LEU A 68 -28.59 14.05 6.83
C LEU A 68 -29.01 15.52 6.75
N SER A 69 -28.12 16.37 6.27
CA SER A 69 -28.35 17.79 6.04
C SER A 69 -29.16 18.10 4.77
N GLY A 70 -29.68 17.08 4.08
CA GLY A 70 -30.41 17.25 2.81
C GLY A 70 -29.52 17.67 1.63
N GLY A 71 -28.21 17.43 1.71
CA GLY A 71 -27.24 17.87 0.70
C GLY A 71 -26.86 19.35 0.80
N ASN A 72 -27.38 20.09 1.78
CA ASN A 72 -27.11 21.51 1.94
C ASN A 72 -25.89 21.74 2.86
N PRO A 73 -24.81 22.40 2.37
CA PRO A 73 -23.63 22.68 3.19
C PRO A 73 -23.91 23.63 4.36
N ASP A 74 -24.83 24.59 4.23
CA ASP A 74 -25.13 25.56 5.30
C ASP A 74 -25.73 24.88 6.52
N ALA A 75 -26.64 23.93 6.29
CA ALA A 75 -27.24 23.14 7.36
C ALA A 75 -26.23 22.16 8.00
N LEU A 76 -25.28 21.62 7.23
CA LEU A 76 -24.18 20.81 7.77
C LEU A 76 -23.32 21.65 8.72
N PHE A 77 -22.95 22.87 8.32
CA PHE A 77 -22.19 23.78 9.17
C PHE A 77 -22.99 24.24 10.40
N ALA A 78 -24.31 24.38 10.29
CA ALA A 78 -25.16 24.66 11.45
C ALA A 78 -25.13 23.49 12.47
N HIS A 79 -25.18 22.24 12.01
CA HIS A 79 -25.02 21.08 12.87
C HIS A 79 -23.64 21.04 13.54
N LEU A 80 -22.57 21.33 12.79
CA LEU A 80 -21.21 21.40 13.31
C LEU A 80 -21.03 22.54 14.32
N ALA A 81 -21.62 23.71 14.06
CA ALA A 81 -21.57 24.85 14.97
C ALA A 81 -22.25 24.53 16.31
N ASN A 82 -23.44 23.93 16.27
CA ASN A 82 -24.15 23.49 17.46
C ASN A 82 -23.35 22.43 18.25
N LEU A 83 -22.76 21.46 17.55
CA LEU A 83 -21.91 20.46 18.18
C LEU A 83 -20.67 21.09 18.85
N ALA A 84 -20.01 22.01 18.16
CA ALA A 84 -18.84 22.72 18.68
C ALA A 84 -19.19 23.55 19.92
N GLU A 85 -20.29 24.28 19.89
CA GLU A 85 -20.77 25.07 21.02
C GLU A 85 -21.07 24.17 22.24
N ARG A 86 -21.79 23.06 22.03
CA ARG A 86 -22.07 22.08 23.09
C ARG A 86 -20.80 21.43 23.65
N PHE A 87 -19.84 21.11 22.79
CA PHE A 87 -18.55 20.55 23.21
C PHE A 87 -17.74 21.56 24.03
N LEU A 88 -17.70 22.83 23.61
CA LEU A 88 -17.02 23.92 24.31
C LEU A 88 -17.72 24.33 25.61
N ALA A 89 -19.02 24.12 25.73
CA ALA A 89 -19.78 24.35 26.97
C ALA A 89 -19.68 23.19 27.98
N ALA A 90 -19.32 21.98 27.52
CA ALA A 90 -19.31 20.79 28.38
C ALA A 90 -18.13 20.77 29.38
N ASP A 91 -18.28 20.06 30.50
CA ASP A 91 -17.20 19.81 31.46
C ASP A 91 -16.07 18.93 30.87
N LEU A 92 -14.86 19.02 31.45
CA LEU A 92 -13.68 18.28 30.99
C LEU A 92 -13.91 16.76 30.90
N THR A 93 -14.61 16.18 31.87
CA THR A 93 -14.92 14.74 31.88
C THR A 93 -15.79 14.33 30.68
N ARG A 94 -16.80 15.14 30.34
CA ARG A 94 -17.68 14.87 29.19
C ARG A 94 -16.95 15.05 27.87
N ARG A 95 -16.09 16.08 27.76
CA ARG A 95 -15.24 16.27 26.58
C ARG A 95 -14.29 15.10 26.37
N ALA A 96 -13.66 14.60 27.43
CA ALA A 96 -12.78 13.44 27.37
C ALA A 96 -13.53 12.17 26.95
N GLY A 97 -14.73 11.95 27.48
CA GLY A 97 -15.60 10.84 27.09
C GLY A 97 -15.97 10.89 25.60
N PHE A 98 -16.44 12.04 25.12
CA PHE A 98 -16.75 12.26 23.71
C PHE A 98 -15.53 12.02 22.80
N LEU A 99 -14.36 12.55 23.17
CA LEU A 99 -13.13 12.31 22.42
C LEU A 99 -12.73 10.83 22.42
N GLY A 100 -12.98 10.12 23.53
CA GLY A 100 -12.78 8.68 23.63
C GLY A 100 -13.67 7.91 22.65
N GLU A 101 -14.96 8.22 22.62
CA GLU A 101 -15.91 7.63 21.67
C GLU A 101 -15.52 7.92 20.22
N VAL A 102 -15.19 9.18 19.88
CA VAL A 102 -14.73 9.55 18.54
C VAL A 102 -13.48 8.78 18.13
N LYS A 103 -12.50 8.62 19.04
CA LYS A 103 -11.30 7.82 18.78
C LYS A 103 -11.63 6.35 18.56
N LEU A 104 -12.48 5.76 19.39
CA LEU A 104 -12.88 4.35 19.26
C LEU A 104 -13.64 4.09 17.97
N THR A 105 -14.62 4.94 17.64
CA THR A 105 -15.37 4.84 16.39
C THR A 105 -14.47 5.04 15.18
N GLY A 106 -13.60 6.05 15.21
CA GLY A 106 -12.63 6.32 14.15
C GLY A 106 -11.66 5.16 13.94
N LEU A 107 -11.11 4.60 15.03
CA LEU A 107 -10.23 3.44 14.99
C LEU A 107 -10.96 2.21 14.45
N GLY A 108 -12.17 1.93 14.93
CA GLY A 108 -12.99 0.81 14.45
C GLY A 108 -13.29 0.91 12.96
N LEU A 109 -13.66 2.10 12.47
CA LEU A 109 -13.91 2.33 11.05
C LEU A 109 -12.62 2.16 10.23
N ALA A 110 -11.50 2.71 10.70
CA ALA A 110 -10.20 2.56 10.04
C ALA A 110 -9.77 1.09 9.97
N THR A 111 -9.85 0.36 11.07
CA THR A 111 -9.55 -1.07 11.12
C THR A 111 -10.45 -1.86 10.18
N LEU A 112 -11.75 -1.57 10.13
CA LEU A 112 -12.68 -2.25 9.23
C LEU A 112 -12.33 -2.01 7.76
N VAL A 113 -12.07 -0.75 7.38
CA VAL A 113 -11.68 -0.38 6.00
C VAL A 113 -10.37 -1.06 5.60
N VAL A 114 -9.37 -1.02 6.48
CA VAL A 114 -8.06 -1.65 6.22
C VAL A 114 -8.22 -3.16 6.14
N ALA A 115 -8.89 -3.81 7.10
CA ALA A 115 -9.08 -5.26 7.11
C ALA A 115 -9.80 -5.75 5.84
N TRP A 116 -10.79 -5.01 5.36
CA TRP A 116 -11.48 -5.35 4.11
C TRP A 116 -10.57 -5.16 2.88
N ARG A 117 -9.81 -4.07 2.78
CA ARG A 117 -9.04 -3.78 1.56
C ARG A 117 -7.67 -4.44 1.48
N LEU A 118 -7.06 -4.75 2.63
CA LEU A 118 -5.73 -5.34 2.73
C LEU A 118 -5.53 -6.60 1.87
N PRO A 119 -6.43 -7.61 1.84
CA PRO A 119 -6.22 -8.81 1.03
C PRO A 119 -6.16 -8.52 -0.47
N ARG A 120 -6.95 -7.55 -0.95
CA ARG A 120 -6.91 -7.14 -2.35
C ARG A 120 -5.60 -6.41 -2.68
N PHE A 121 -5.18 -5.52 -1.80
CA PHE A 121 -3.92 -4.78 -1.96
C PHE A 121 -2.72 -5.74 -2.06
N ILE A 122 -2.63 -6.73 -1.15
CA ILE A 122 -1.53 -7.71 -1.15
C ILE A 122 -1.51 -8.48 -2.46
N ARG A 123 -2.66 -8.98 -2.92
CA ARG A 123 -2.76 -9.73 -4.18
C ARG A 123 -2.38 -8.90 -5.41
N ASP A 124 -2.78 -7.62 -5.44
CA ASP A 124 -2.46 -6.73 -6.55
C ASP A 124 -0.94 -6.43 -6.58
N VAL A 125 -0.33 -6.21 -5.42
CA VAL A 125 1.12 -6.02 -5.29
C VAL A 125 1.89 -7.28 -5.70
N GLU A 126 1.47 -8.46 -5.21
CA GLU A 126 2.10 -9.74 -5.56
C GLU A 126 2.09 -9.98 -7.07
N ARG A 127 0.95 -9.80 -7.73
CA ARG A 127 0.82 -9.96 -9.20
C ARG A 127 1.77 -9.05 -9.97
N GLU A 128 1.85 -7.78 -9.59
CA GLU A 128 2.68 -6.80 -10.31
C GLU A 128 4.19 -7.05 -10.10
N LEU A 129 4.59 -7.55 -8.92
CA LEU A 129 5.97 -7.97 -8.65
C LEU A 129 6.35 -9.29 -9.33
N SER A 130 5.41 -10.24 -9.45
CA SER A 130 5.63 -11.51 -10.16
C SER A 130 5.83 -11.32 -11.67
N GLY A 131 5.64 -10.11 -12.20
CA GLY A 131 5.88 -9.81 -13.61
C GLY A 131 4.82 -10.41 -14.55
N ASP A 132 3.69 -10.86 -14.01
CA ASP A 132 2.51 -11.27 -14.76
C ASP A 132 1.85 -10.02 -15.33
N LYS A 133 2.48 -9.45 -16.35
CA LYS A 133 1.91 -8.38 -17.15
C LYS A 133 0.86 -9.01 -18.06
N ALA A 134 -0.40 -8.79 -17.71
CA ALA A 134 -1.53 -8.94 -18.64
C ALA A 134 -1.32 -8.11 -19.91
#